data_AF-A0A4P6TEK9-F1
#
_entry.id   AF-A0A4P6TEK9-F1
#
_cell.length_a   1.000
_cell.length_b   1.000
_cell.length_c   1.000
_cell.angle_alpha   90.00
_cell.angle_beta   90.00
_cell.angle_gamma   90.00
#
_symmetry.space_group_name_H-M   'P 1'
#
loop_
_entity.id
_entity.type
_entity.pdbx_description
1 polymer ?
#
loop_
_entity_poly.entity_id
_entity_poly.type
_entity_poly.pdbx_seq_one_letter_code
_entity_poly.pdbx_strand_id
1 'polypeptide(L)'
;MQAHLTDSYIARIKTPDSRVELKDTRIPGFTLRVGKRAKVWYFRSTVGSERISSAPSTWPHDTSEVIRIALKIDLALANEL
;
A
#
# COMPACT_ATOMS: atom_id res chain seq x y z
N MET A 1 1.07 10.82 -7.10
CA MET A 1 1.84 10.13 -8.16
C MET A 1 1.42 8.66 -8.17
N GLN A 2 1.20 8.06 -9.34
CA GLN A 2 0.87 6.65 -9.46
C GLN A 2 2.06 5.92 -10.07
N ALA A 3 2.48 4.81 -9.46
CA ALA A 3 3.65 4.05 -9.89
C ALA A 3 3.43 2.57 -9.64
N HIS A 4 4.11 1.73 -10.42
CA HIS A 4 4.22 0.33 -10.07
C HIS A 4 5.23 0.21 -8.91
N LEU A 5 4.73 0.04 -7.68
CA LEU A 5 5.57 0.09 -6.48
C LEU A 5 6.35 -1.22 -6.31
N THR A 6 7.47 -1.36 -7.01
CA THR A 6 8.42 -2.46 -6.75
C THR A 6 9.35 -2.09 -5.60
N ASP A 7 9.89 -3.08 -4.89
CA ASP A 7 10.87 -2.85 -3.82
C ASP A 7 12.10 -2.08 -4.33
N SER A 8 12.56 -2.36 -5.55
CA SER A 8 13.65 -1.62 -6.19
C SER A 8 13.29 -0.16 -6.52
N TYR A 9 12.03 0.14 -6.85
CA TYR A 9 11.56 1.52 -6.97
C TYR A 9 11.52 2.19 -5.60
N ILE A 10 10.98 1.50 -4.60
CA ILE A 10 10.78 2.04 -3.24
C ILE A 10 12.11 2.36 -2.57
N ALA A 11 13.11 1.50 -2.73
CA ALA A 11 14.46 1.71 -2.23
C ALA A 11 15.10 3.01 -2.76
N ARG A 12 14.76 3.42 -3.99
CA ARG A 12 15.27 4.64 -4.63
C ARG A 12 14.51 5.91 -4.25
N ILE A 13 13.38 5.80 -3.55
CA ILE A 13 12.63 6.96 -3.08
C ILE A 13 13.43 7.66 -1.99
N LYS A 14 13.83 8.91 -2.28
CA LYS A 14 14.42 9.83 -1.30
C LYS A 14 13.41 10.17 -0.21
N THR A 15 13.91 10.34 1.01
CA THR A 15 13.12 10.83 2.13
C THR A 15 12.60 12.24 1.80
N PRO A 16 11.27 12.45 1.74
CA PRO A 16 10.70 13.74 1.43
C PRO A 16 10.65 14.62 2.68
N ASP A 17 10.66 15.95 2.49
CA ASP A 17 10.51 16.92 3.59
C ASP A 17 9.10 16.87 4.22
N SER A 18 8.09 16.57 3.40
CA SER A 18 6.71 16.35 3.81
C SER A 18 6.25 14.95 3.47
N ARG A 19 5.28 14.40 4.22
CA ARG A 19 4.75 13.06 3.94
C ARG A 19 4.14 13.02 2.54
N VAL A 20 4.54 12.05 1.73
CA VAL A 20 3.96 11.82 0.39
C VAL A 20 3.26 10.47 0.33
N GLU A 21 2.20 10.40 -0.47
CA GLU A 21 1.49 9.15 -0.76
C GLU A 21 1.71 8.75 -2.22
N LEU A 22 2.20 7.53 -2.41
CA LEU A 22 2.42 6.93 -3.73
C LEU A 22 1.37 5.84 -3.94
N LYS A 23 0.59 5.95 -5.01
CA LYS A 23 -0.45 4.97 -5.32
C LYS A 23 0.13 3.82 -6.13
N ASP A 24 -0.16 2.59 -5.73
CA ASP A 24 0.16 1.41 -6.51
C ASP A 24 -0.75 1.32 -7.74
N THR A 25 -0.21 0.88 -8.87
CA THR A 25 -0.98 0.69 -10.10
C THR A 25 -1.69 -0.66 -10.18
N ARG A 26 -1.28 -1.68 -9.40
CA ARG A 26 -1.80 -3.05 -9.50
C ARG A 26 -3.00 -3.31 -8.58
N ILE A 27 -3.08 -2.61 -7.45
CA ILE A 27 -4.21 -2.73 -6.51
C ILE A 27 -4.81 -1.34 -6.28
N PRO A 28 -6.04 -1.07 -6.74
CA PRO A 28 -6.74 0.17 -6.44
C PRO A 28 -6.84 0.39 -4.92
N GLY A 29 -6.59 1.62 -4.47
CA GLY A 29 -6.65 1.94 -3.05
C GLY A 29 -5.41 1.55 -2.24
N PHE A 30 -4.47 0.80 -2.83
CA PHE A 30 -3.20 0.47 -2.21
C PHE A 30 -2.17 1.59 -2.42
N THR A 31 -1.58 2.06 -1.34
CA THR A 31 -0.64 3.18 -1.34
C THR A 31 0.54 2.94 -0.41
N LEU A 32 1.69 3.52 -0.73
CA LEU A 32 2.83 3.66 0.16
C LEU A 32 2.90 5.09 0.66
N ARG A 33 2.83 5.26 1.98
CA ARG A 33 3.09 6.52 2.67
C ARG A 33 4.57 6.62 2.97
N VAL A 34 5.25 7.59 2.36
CA VAL A 34 6.67 7.84 2.59
C VAL A 34 6.78 9.08 3.47
N GLY A 35 7.24 8.89 4.70
CA GLY A 35 7.52 9.97 5.65
C GLY A 35 9.00 10.04 6.01
N LYS A 36 9.35 11.02 6.85
CA LYS A 36 10.74 11.25 7.28
C LYS A 36 11.37 10.06 8.02
N ARG A 37 10.54 9.28 8.72
CA ARG A 37 10.98 8.19 9.60
C ARG A 37 10.73 6.79 9.05
N ALA A 38 9.71 6.63 8.20
CA ALA A 38 9.25 5.31 7.78
C ALA A 38 8.51 5.37 6.44
N LYS A 39 8.47 4.21 5.78
CA LYS A 39 7.68 3.93 4.59
C LYS A 39 6.61 2.92 4.97
N VAL A 40 5.35 3.34 5.01
CA VAL A 40 4.25 2.56 5.57
C VAL A 40 3.25 2.23 4.47
N TRP A 41 2.92 0.95 4.35
CA TRP A 41 1.87 0.49 3.45
C TRP A 41 0.50 0.87 4.00
N TYR A 42 -0.39 1.28 3.11
CA TYR A 42 -1.73 1.69 3.46
C TYR A 42 -2.70 1.22 2.39
N PHE A 43 -3.84 0.68 2.80
CA PHE A 43 -4.92 0.31 1.91
C PHE A 43 -6.17 1.06 2.30
N ARG A 44 -6.85 1.63 1.31
CA ARG A 44 -8.17 2.22 1.48
C ARG A 44 -9.02 1.89 0.26
N SER A 45 -10.13 1.21 0.50
CA SER A 45 -11.15 0.95 -0.51
C SER A 45 -12.53 1.27 0.03
N THR A 46 -13.48 1.45 -0.88
CA THR A 46 -14.90 1.49 -0.56
C THR A 46 -15.51 0.22 -1.12
N VAL A 47 -16.15 -0.59 -0.27
CA VAL A 47 -16.88 -1.80 -0.66
C VAL A 47 -18.34 -1.58 -0.28
N GLY A 48 -19.23 -1.52 -1.27
CA GLY A 48 -20.61 -1.08 -1.06
C GLY A 48 -20.67 0.36 -0.54
N SER A 49 -21.31 0.57 0.62
CA SER A 49 -21.38 1.85 1.34
C SER A 49 -20.30 1.99 2.43
N GLU A 50 -19.50 0.95 2.68
CA GLU A 50 -18.52 0.94 3.77
C GLU A 50 -17.11 1.30 3.29
N ARG A 51 -16.42 2.08 4.12
CA ARG A 51 -15.01 2.43 3.91
C ARG A 51 -14.13 1.47 4.69
N ILE A 52 -13.36 0.69 3.96
CA ILE A 52 -12.36 -0.21 4.53
C ILE A 52 -11.01 0.51 4.48
N SER A 53 -10.32 0.59 5.61
CA SER A 53 -8.95 1.06 5.65
C SER A 53 -8.09 0.20 6.55
N SER A 54 -6.92 -0.20 6.07
CA SER A 54 -5.91 -0.93 6.83
C SER A 54 -4.52 -0.31 6.62
N ALA A 55 -3.68 -0.37 7.64
CA ALA A 55 -2.27 -0.04 7.56
C ALA A 55 -1.48 -1.35 7.71
N PRO A 56 -1.31 -2.12 6.61
CA PRO A 56 -0.89 -3.51 6.72
C PRO A 56 0.48 -3.68 7.37
N SER A 57 1.48 -2.82 7.05
CA SER A 57 2.81 -2.91 7.65
C SER A 57 3.77 -1.80 7.18
N THR A 58 5.06 -1.93 7.55
CA THR A 58 6.15 -1.01 7.19
C THR A 58 7.13 -1.66 6.21
N TRP A 59 7.55 -0.95 5.19
CA TRP A 59 8.67 -1.34 4.32
C TRP A 59 10.01 -0.97 4.99
N PRO A 60 11.06 -1.82 4.95
CA PRO A 60 11.20 -3.04 4.16
C PRO A 60 10.83 -4.34 4.90
N HIS A 61 10.24 -4.26 6.10
CA HIS A 61 9.86 -5.46 6.85
C HIS A 61 8.93 -6.37 6.04
N ASP A 62 7.94 -5.77 5.38
CA ASP A 62 7.16 -6.47 4.36
C ASP A 62 7.33 -5.83 2.99
N THR A 63 7.64 -6.67 2.01
CA THR A 63 7.90 -6.27 0.64
C THR A 63 6.61 -5.92 -0.09
N SER A 64 6.76 -5.23 -1.22
CA SER A 64 5.62 -4.86 -2.07
C SER A 64 4.84 -6.07 -2.59
N GLU A 65 5.47 -7.24 -2.69
CA GLU A 65 4.83 -8.46 -3.16
C GLU A 65 4.05 -9.16 -2.04
N VAL A 66 4.65 -9.31 -0.86
CA VAL A 66 4.02 -9.94 0.31
C VAL A 66 2.71 -9.25 0.66
N ILE A 67 2.72 -7.91 0.76
CA ILE A 67 1.50 -7.16 1.11
C ILE A 67 0.45 -7.21 0.00
N ARG A 68 0.84 -7.29 -1.28
CA ARG A 68 -0.13 -7.48 -2.36
C ARG A 68 -0.81 -8.84 -2.28
N ILE A 69 -0.07 -9.90 -1.94
CA ILE A 69 -0.65 -11.24 -1.78
C ILE A 69 -1.63 -11.24 -0.61
N ALA A 70 -1.22 -10.72 0.55
CA ALA A 70 -2.09 -10.62 1.73
C ALA A 70 -3.39 -9.86 1.42
N LEU A 71 -3.30 -8.68 0.81
CA LEU A 71 -4.48 -7.89 0.45
C LEU A 71 -5.39 -8.57 -0.58
N LYS A 72 -4.83 -9.31 -1.54
CA LYS A 72 -5.64 -10.06 -2.50
C LYS A 72 -6.41 -11.19 -1.83
N ILE A 73 -5.80 -11.88 -0.87
CA ILE A 73 -6.46 -12.91 -0.08
C ILE A 73 -7.58 -12.28 0.75
N ASP A 74 -7.31 -11.21 1.48
CA ASP A 74 -8.32 -10.50 2.29
C ASP A 74 -9.50 -10.02 1.44
N LEU A 75 -9.22 -9.45 0.25
CA LEU A 75 -10.26 -9.01 -0.67
C LEU A 75 -11.03 -10.15 -1.32
N ALA A 76 -10.39 -11.28 -1.61
CA ALA A 76 -11.09 -12.46 -2.12
C ALA A 76 -12.04 -13.01 -1.05
N LEU A 77 -11.55 -13.19 0.18
CA LEU A 77 -12.35 -13.64 1.32
C LEU A 77 -13.51 -12.70 1.62
N ALA A 78 -13.31 -11.38 1.50
CA ALA A 78 -14.37 -10.40 1.71
C ALA A 78 -15.44 -10.37 0.61
N ASN A 79 -15.15 -10.85 -0.60
CA ASN A 79 -16.13 -10.89 -1.71
C ASN A 79 -16.87 -12.25 -1.80
N GLU A 80 -16.44 -13.26 -1.06
CA GLU A 80 -17.12 -14.57 -0.97
C GLU A 80 -18.16 -14.63 0.16
N LEU A 81 -18.25 -13.58 0.99
CA LEU A 81 -19.23 -13.38 2.06
C LEU A 81 -20.38 -12.46 1.61
#